data_AF-A0A4Y2WGQ9-F1
#
_entry.id   AF-A0A4Y2WGQ9-F1
#
_cell.length_a   1.000
_cell.length_b   1.000
_cell.length_c   1.000
_cell.angle_alpha   90.00
_cell.angle_beta   90.00
_cell.angle_gamma   90.00
#
_symmetry.space_group_name_H-M   'P 1'
#
loop_
_entity.id
_entity.type
_entity.pdbx_description
1 polymer ?
#
loop_
_entity_poly.entity_id
_entity_poly.type
_entity_poly.pdbx_seq_one_letter_code
_entity_poly.pdbx_strand_id
1 'polypeptide(L)'
;IPQNWRRWTSVNGKAALISPSSQKVTSLTPLDNMVAIKIQMNQRPCTIISAYSSPLEDIEPTLQETVEALIGEDFLIEADLNDHHTSWG
;
A
#
# COMPACT_ATOMS: atom_id res chain seq x y z
N ILE A 1 -18.66 5.29 -1.18
CA ILE A 1 -18.23 3.90 -0.88
C ILE A 1 -19.42 3.17 -0.27
N PRO A 2 -19.75 1.93 -0.66
CA PRO A 2 -20.87 1.21 -0.05
C PRO A 2 -20.68 1.08 1.47
N GLN A 3 -21.77 1.08 2.25
CA GLN A 3 -21.70 1.08 3.72
C GLN A 3 -20.85 -0.06 4.32
N ASN A 4 -20.80 -1.20 3.64
CA ASN A 4 -20.09 -2.39 4.11
C ASN A 4 -18.60 -2.42 3.73
N TRP A 5 -17.98 -1.27 3.43
CA TRP A 5 -16.57 -1.19 3.04
C TRP A 5 -15.76 -0.39 4.04
N ARG A 6 -14.52 -0.83 4.27
CA ARG A 6 -13.53 -0.08 5.05
C ARG A 6 -12.57 0.62 4.10
N ARG A 7 -12.08 1.78 4.52
CA ARG A 7 -11.11 2.59 3.80
C ARG A 7 -9.93 2.90 4.72
N TRP A 8 -8.74 2.81 4.16
CA TRP A 8 -7.50 3.28 4.75
C TRP A 8 -6.88 4.31 3.80
N THR A 9 -6.35 5.39 4.35
CA THR A 9 -5.77 6.49 3.56
C THR A 9 -4.43 6.88 4.16
N SER A 10 -3.48 7.28 3.31
CA SER A 10 -2.26 7.95 3.75
C SER A 10 -2.58 9.27 4.47
N VAL A 11 -1.63 9.83 5.22
CA VAL A 11 -1.85 11.09 5.97
C VAL A 11 -2.17 12.24 5.01
N ASN A 12 -1.49 12.31 3.86
CA ASN A 12 -1.75 13.31 2.83
C ASN A 12 -3.00 13.03 1.96
N GLY A 13 -3.64 11.87 2.15
CA GLY A 13 -4.86 11.47 1.45
C GLY A 13 -4.68 11.13 -0.05
N LYS A 14 -3.44 11.01 -0.55
CA LYS A 14 -3.14 10.72 -1.95
C LYS A 14 -3.10 9.22 -2.27
N ALA A 15 -2.81 8.39 -1.28
CA ALA A 15 -2.86 6.93 -1.38
C ALA A 15 -4.03 6.39 -0.55
N ALA A 16 -4.74 5.38 -1.07
CA ALA A 16 -5.90 4.83 -0.40
C ALA A 16 -6.14 3.36 -0.79
N LEU A 17 -6.60 2.59 0.19
CA LEU A 17 -7.07 1.22 -0.01
C LEU A 17 -8.50 1.08 0.48
N ILE A 18 -9.29 0.28 -0.23
CA ILE A 18 -10.67 -0.02 0.13
C ILE A 18 -10.88 -1.53 0.10
N SER A 19 -11.62 -2.06 1.06
CA SER A 19 -11.92 -3.49 1.13
C SER A 19 -13.31 -3.74 1.71
N PRO A 20 -14.02 -4.78 1.26
CA PRO A 20 -15.23 -5.24 1.93
C PRO A 20 -14.97 -5.54 3.40
N SER A 21 -15.89 -5.13 4.28
CA SER A 21 -15.78 -5.32 5.72
C SER A 21 -15.84 -6.78 6.15
N SER A 22 -16.27 -7.69 5.27
CA SER A 22 -16.22 -9.14 5.48
C SER A 22 -14.79 -9.69 5.51
N GLN A 23 -13.82 -8.97 4.92
CA GLN A 23 -12.44 -9.43 4.86
C GLN A 23 -11.72 -9.20 6.20
N LYS A 24 -10.90 -10.18 6.61
CA LYS A 24 -9.99 -10.03 7.74
C LYS A 24 -8.77 -9.24 7.29
N VAL A 25 -8.79 -7.95 7.62
CA VAL A 25 -7.74 -7.00 7.27
C VAL A 25 -7.13 -6.43 8.54
N THR A 26 -5.81 -6.43 8.61
CA THR A 26 -5.02 -5.70 9.61
C THR A 26 -4.42 -4.47 8.93
N SER A 27 -4.72 -3.27 9.44
CA SER A 27 -4.06 -2.05 8.96
C SER A 27 -2.63 -2.02 9.48
N LEU A 28 -1.69 -1.64 8.62
CA LEU A 28 -0.40 -1.13 9.08
C LEU A 28 -0.55 0.37 9.38
N THR A 29 0.42 0.93 10.10
CA THR A 29 0.45 2.37 10.39
C THR A 29 0.57 3.13 9.06
N PRO A 30 -0.37 4.03 8.73
CA PRO A 30 -0.25 4.84 7.52
C PRO A 30 0.95 5.78 7.64
N LEU A 31 1.70 5.91 6.55
CA LEU A 31 2.75 6.91 6.38
C LEU A 31 2.17 8.14 5.67
N ASP A 32 3.00 9.17 5.49
CA ASP A 32 2.54 10.43 4.92
C ASP A 32 1.92 10.27 3.54
N ASN A 33 2.56 9.47 2.69
CA ASN A 33 2.19 9.28 1.30
C ASN A 33 1.92 7.81 0.92
N MET A 34 1.86 6.93 1.92
CA MET A 34 1.67 5.49 1.74
C MET A 34 0.70 4.92 2.77
N VAL A 35 -0.06 3.92 2.36
CA VAL A 35 -0.90 3.11 3.24
C VAL A 35 -0.78 1.65 2.87
N ALA A 36 -0.71 0.78 3.87
CA ALA A 36 -0.60 -0.64 3.65
C ALA A 36 -1.60 -1.41 4.54
N ILE A 37 -2.16 -2.48 3.98
CA ILE A 37 -3.05 -3.39 4.69
C ILE A 37 -2.58 -4.82 4.48
N LYS A 38 -2.73 -5.64 5.52
CA LYS A 38 -2.47 -7.07 5.47
C LYS A 38 -3.79 -7.82 5.43
N ILE A 39 -4.00 -8.59 4.37
CA ILE A 39 -5.15 -9.46 4.17
C ILE A 39 -4.76 -10.86 4.62
N GLN A 40 -5.50 -11.39 5.60
CA GLN A 40 -5.34 -12.78 6.02
C GLN A 40 -6.05 -13.69 5.03
N MET A 41 -5.30 -14.57 4.36
CA MET A 41 -5.82 -15.61 3.47
C MET A 41 -5.51 -17.00 4.03
N ASN A 42 -6.17 -18.03 3.50
CA ASN A 42 -6.06 -19.40 4.04
C ASN A 42 -4.66 -20.02 3.87
N GLN A 43 -3.89 -19.59 2.87
CA GLN A 43 -2.57 -20.16 2.57
C GLN A 43 -1.45 -19.29 3.13
N ARG A 44 -1.43 -18.00 2.76
CA ARG A 44 -0.40 -17.04 3.15
C ARG A 44 -1.03 -15.64 3.30
N PRO A 45 -0.60 -14.82 4.27
CA PRO A 45 -0.99 -13.41 4.29
C PRO A 45 -0.50 -12.70 3.02
N CYS A 46 -1.30 -11.78 2.52
CA CYS A 46 -0.93 -10.88 1.44
C CYS A 46 -1.00 -9.43 1.92
N THR A 47 0.07 -8.67 1.70
CA THR A 47 0.14 -7.25 2.02
C THR A 47 -0.09 -6.42 0.76
N ILE A 48 -1.10 -5.55 0.78
CA ILE A 48 -1.35 -4.60 -0.30
C ILE A 48 -0.88 -3.22 0.15
N ILE A 49 -0.06 -2.58 -0.67
CA ILE A 49 0.50 -1.26 -0.44
C ILE A 49 -0.04 -0.32 -1.52
N SER A 50 -0.61 0.81 -1.11
CA SER A 50 -0.89 1.95 -1.97
C SER A 50 0.05 3.08 -1.61
N ALA A 51 0.68 3.68 -2.62
CA ALA A 51 1.69 4.72 -2.41
C ALA A 51 1.58 5.84 -3.45
N TYR A 52 2.03 7.03 -3.09
CA TYR A 52 2.04 8.20 -3.96
C TYR A 52 3.35 8.98 -3.80
N SER A 53 4.09 9.18 -4.90
CA SER A 53 5.22 10.11 -4.92
C SER A 53 4.81 11.43 -5.54
N SER A 54 5.21 12.51 -4.88
CA SER A 54 5.24 13.83 -5.52
C SER A 54 6.46 13.89 -6.46
N PRO A 55 6.44 14.65 -7.57
CA PRO A 55 7.62 14.84 -8.43
C PRO A 55 8.85 15.42 -7.72
N LEU A 56 8.68 15.97 -6.51
CA LEU A 56 9.74 16.56 -5.69
C LEU A 56 10.20 15.65 -4.55
N GLU A 57 9.51 14.54 -4.32
CA GLU A 57 9.80 13.62 -3.21
C GLU A 57 10.16 12.24 -3.76
N ASP A 58 11.21 11.66 -3.20
CA ASP A 58 11.63 10.31 -3.53
C ASP A 58 11.02 9.32 -2.55
N ILE A 59 10.06 8.53 -3.04
CA ILE A 59 9.40 7.47 -2.28
C ILE A 59 10.12 6.13 -2.41
N GLU A 60 11.06 5.98 -3.35
CA GLU A 60 11.72 4.70 -3.63
C GLU A 60 12.40 4.11 -2.38
N PRO A 61 13.15 4.86 -1.55
CA PRO A 61 13.76 4.31 -0.35
C PRO A 61 12.74 3.74 0.64
N THR A 62 11.64 4.47 0.86
CA THR A 62 10.57 4.03 1.78
C THR A 62 9.83 2.81 1.24
N LEU A 63 9.58 2.74 -0.07
CA LEU A 63 9.00 1.55 -0.69
C LEU A 63 9.94 0.36 -0.59
N GLN A 64 11.24 0.56 -0.86
CA GLN A 64 12.24 -0.50 -0.77
C GLN A 64 12.32 -1.06 0.65
N GLU A 65 12.45 -0.21 1.68
CA GLU A 65 12.43 -0.64 3.09
C GLU A 65 11.15 -1.41 3.44
N THR A 66 10.01 -0.98 2.91
CA THR A 66 8.73 -1.66 3.12
C THR A 66 8.70 -3.04 2.46
N VAL A 67 9.24 -3.19 1.25
CA VAL A 67 9.34 -4.49 0.56
C VAL A 67 10.32 -5.42 1.26
N GLU A 68 11.46 -4.90 1.72
CA GLU A 68 12.45 -5.66 2.49
C GLU A 68 11.86 -6.16 3.82
N ALA A 69 10.93 -5.43 4.43
CA ALA A 69 10.19 -5.87 5.61
C ALA A 69 9.17 -6.99 5.34
N LEU A 70 8.81 -7.25 4.07
CA LEU A 70 7.81 -8.25 3.65
C LEU A 70 8.41 -9.59 3.22
N ILE A 71 9.66 -9.88 3.58
CA ILE A 71 10.31 -11.16 3.29
C ILE A 71 9.45 -12.31 3.80
N GLY A 72 9.03 -13.18 2.90
CA GLY A 72 8.22 -14.34 3.27
C GLY A 72 6.70 -14.09 3.31
N GLU A 73 6.22 -12.95 2.80
CA GLU A 73 4.81 -12.67 2.54
C GLU A 73 4.57 -12.43 1.04
N ASP A 74 3.33 -12.65 0.58
CA ASP A 74 2.95 -12.20 -0.76
C ASP A 74 2.60 -10.71 -0.67
N PHE A 75 2.91 -9.94 -1.71
CA PHE A 75 2.60 -8.51 -1.69
C PHE A 75 2.19 -7.98 -3.07
N LEU A 76 1.40 -6.91 -3.04
CA LEU A 76 0.99 -6.13 -4.20
C LEU A 76 1.27 -4.65 -3.90
N ILE A 77 1.88 -3.95 -4.85
CA ILE A 77 2.17 -2.52 -4.76
C ILE A 77 1.44 -1.83 -5.91
N GLU A 78 0.60 -0.86 -5.55
CA GLU A 78 -0.01 0.07 -6.47
C GLU A 78 0.48 1.47 -6.11
N ALA A 79 1.37 2.02 -6.93
CA ALA A 79 1.99 3.30 -6.66
C ALA A 79 1.88 4.23 -7.88
N ASP A 80 1.52 5.48 -7.62
CA ASP A 80 1.77 6.59 -8.55
C ASP A 80 3.13 7.18 -8.17
N LEU A 81 4.18 6.79 -8.89
CA LEU A 81 5.55 7.18 -8.58
C LEU A 81 5.92 8.55 -9.17
N ASN A 82 5.11 9.08 -10.08
CA ASN A 82 5.32 10.35 -10.76
C ASN A 82 6.80 10.60 -11.17
N ASP A 83 7.48 9.53 -11.59
CA ASP A 83 8.88 9.53 -12.01
C ASP A 83 9.03 8.69 -13.29
N HIS A 84 10.12 8.86 -14.02
CA HIS A 84 10.44 8.05 -15.20
C HIS A 84 11.51 7.04 -14.82
N HIS A 85 11.16 5.76 -14.86
CA HIS A 85 12.13 4.71 -14.59
C HIS A 85 12.19 3.71 -15.72
N THR A 86 13.42 3.38 -16.13
CA THR A 86 13.71 2.45 -17.23
C THR A 86 13.09 1.07 -17.07
N SER A 87 12.76 0.67 -15.84
CA SER A 87 12.18 -0.65 -15.55
C SER A 87 10.66 -0.71 -15.64
N TRP A 88 9.95 0.41 -15.67
CA TRP A 88 8.48 0.40 -15.62
C TRP A 88 7.77 1.48 -16.48
N GLY A 89 8.49 2.25 -17.29
CA GLY A 89 7.95 3.03 -18.40
C GLY A 89 8.24 4.52 -18.31
#